data_AF-A0A8J7PXP6-F1
#
_entry.id   AF-A0A8J7PXP6-F1
#
_cell.length_a   1.000
_cell.length_b   1.000
_cell.length_c   1.000
_cell.angle_alpha   90.00
_cell.angle_beta   90.00
_cell.angle_gamma   90.00
#
_symmetry.space_group_name_H-M   'P 1'
#
loop_
_entity.id
_entity.type
_entity.pdbx_description
1 polymer ?
#
loop_
_entity_poly.entity_id
_entity_poly.type
_entity_poly.pdbx_seq_one_letter_code
_entity_poly.pdbx_strand_id
1 'polypeptide(L)'
;MTQADLDRSAQHMIQTNTQLQANLKSLADVLENTKPHWQGQAAGAFATLVEHYSADAKKLNDSLEQIAEQVSATSKEYARQEEESNQSISQITQTLGQ
;
A
#
# COMPACT_ATOMS: atom_id res chain seq x y z
N MET A 1 5.58 -15.28 0.13
CA MET A 1 5.11 -14.05 -0.52
C MET A 1 6.34 -13.41 -1.15
N THR A 2 6.40 -13.31 -2.47
CA THR A 2 7.60 -12.82 -3.17
C THR A 2 7.58 -11.29 -3.26
N GLN A 3 8.73 -10.68 -3.55
CA GLN A 3 8.82 -9.23 -3.79
C GLN A 3 7.84 -8.76 -4.88
N ALA A 4 7.61 -9.61 -5.90
CA ALA A 4 6.64 -9.35 -6.96
C ALA A 4 5.18 -9.32 -6.49
N ASP A 5 4.82 -10.12 -5.48
CA ASP A 5 3.47 -10.13 -4.90
C ASP A 5 3.19 -8.84 -4.08
N LEU A 6 4.23 -8.34 -3.40
CA LEU A 6 4.19 -7.08 -2.65
C LEU A 6 4.03 -5.88 -3.57
N ASP A 7 4.85 -5.78 -4.61
CA ASP A 7 4.76 -4.72 -5.63
C ASP A 7 3.38 -4.71 -6.29
N ARG A 8 2.86 -5.89 -6.65
CA ARG A 8 1.53 -6.02 -7.26
C ARG A 8 0.42 -5.54 -6.33
N SER A 9 0.51 -5.86 -5.03
CA SER A 9 -0.45 -5.35 -4.04
C SER A 9 -0.37 -3.83 -3.89
N ALA A 10 0.83 -3.26 -3.82
CA ALA A 10 1.02 -1.82 -3.76
C ALA A 10 0.43 -1.10 -4.99
N GLN A 11 0.64 -1.64 -6.19
CA GLN A 11 0.06 -1.10 -7.42
C GLN A 11 -1.47 -1.17 -7.41
N HIS A 12 -2.04 -2.30 -7.00
CA HIS A 12 -3.50 -2.48 -6.91
C HIS A 12 -4.14 -1.50 -5.92
N MET A 13 -3.46 -1.26 -4.81
CA MET A 13 -3.82 -0.29 -3.78
C MET A 13 -3.83 1.15 -4.32
N ILE A 14 -2.76 1.57 -5.00
CA ILE A 14 -2.68 2.90 -5.64
C ILE A 14 -3.79 3.09 -6.68
N GLN A 15 -4.04 2.07 -7.49
CA GLN A 15 -5.10 2.09 -8.51
C GLN A 15 -6.49 2.24 -7.87
N THR A 16 -6.76 1.48 -6.80
CA THR A 16 -8.03 1.56 -6.06
C THR A 16 -8.25 2.96 -5.49
N ASN A 17 -7.23 3.56 -4.88
CA ASN A 17 -7.31 4.93 -4.36
C ASN A 17 -7.61 5.95 -5.46
N THR A 18 -6.92 5.84 -6.60
CA THR A 18 -7.13 6.73 -7.75
C THR A 18 -8.56 6.64 -8.27
N GLN A 19 -9.09 5.42 -8.40
CA GLN A 19 -10.45 5.20 -8.89
C GLN A 19 -11.50 5.71 -7.90
N LEU A 20 -11.28 5.52 -6.61
CA LEU A 20 -12.16 6.06 -5.56
C LEU A 20 -12.16 7.59 -5.55
N GLN A 21 -11.00 8.25 -5.69
CA GLN A 21 -10.93 9.72 -5.79
C GLN A 21 -11.68 10.27 -6.99
N ALA A 22 -11.60 9.61 -8.14
CA ALA A 22 -12.37 9.99 -9.33
C ALA A 22 -13.87 9.89 -9.07
N ASN A 23 -14.33 8.84 -8.39
CA ASN A 23 -15.73 8.65 -8.02
C ASN A 23 -16.21 9.74 -7.04
N LEU A 24 -15.41 10.09 -6.04
CA LEU A 24 -15.74 11.17 -5.09
C LEU A 24 -15.90 12.51 -5.78
N LYS A 25 -14.97 12.85 -6.67
CA LYS A 25 -15.02 14.10 -7.44
C LYS A 25 -16.27 14.16 -8.29
N SER A 26 -16.59 13.06 -8.99
CA SER A 26 -17.82 12.94 -9.77
C SER A 26 -19.07 13.13 -8.88
N LEU A 27 -19.08 12.52 -7.70
CA LEU A 27 -20.18 12.69 -6.73
C LEU A 27 -20.31 14.12 -6.21
N ALA A 28 -19.20 14.79 -5.93
CA ALA A 28 -19.17 16.19 -5.52
C ALA A 28 -19.71 17.11 -6.63
N ASP A 29 -19.27 16.92 -7.88
CA ASP A 29 -19.76 17.66 -9.05
C ASP A 29 -21.28 17.48 -9.24
N VAL A 30 -21.79 16.25 -9.10
CA VAL A 30 -23.24 15.98 -9.17
C VAL A 30 -23.99 16.70 -8.04
N LEU A 31 -23.46 16.67 -6.82
CA LEU A 31 -24.05 17.37 -5.66
C LEU A 31 -24.09 18.89 -5.85
N GLU A 32 -23.02 19.49 -6.37
CA GLU A 32 -22.98 20.92 -6.63
C GLU A 32 -24.01 21.35 -7.67
N ASN A 33 -24.22 20.54 -8.71
CA ASN A 33 -25.22 20.82 -9.75
C ASN A 33 -26.67 20.55 -9.30
N THR A 34 -26.89 19.69 -8.29
CA THR A 34 -28.23 19.32 -7.81
C THR A 34 -28.62 19.97 -6.47
N LYS A 35 -27.73 20.81 -5.90
CA LYS A 35 -27.88 21.59 -4.65
C LYS A 35 -29.26 22.24 -4.39
N PRO A 36 -30.01 22.75 -5.38
CA PRO A 36 -31.31 23.36 -5.11
C PRO A 36 -32.40 22.35 -4.69
N HIS A 37 -32.26 21.07 -5.04
CA HIS A 37 -33.33 20.08 -4.93
C HIS A 37 -33.07 18.99 -3.87
N TRP A 38 -31.85 18.88 -3.35
CA TRP A 38 -31.38 17.72 -2.54
C TRP A 38 -30.93 18.07 -1.11
N GLN A 39 -31.31 19.25 -0.59
CA GLN A 39 -30.94 19.69 0.76
C GLN A 39 -31.52 18.75 1.84
N GLY A 40 -30.65 18.23 2.72
CA GLY A 40 -31.02 17.39 3.86
C GLY A 40 -30.54 15.93 3.74
N GLN A 41 -31.09 15.15 2.81
CA GLN A 41 -30.79 13.72 2.73
C GLN A 41 -29.47 13.41 1.99
N ALA A 42 -29.16 14.18 0.95
CA ALA A 42 -27.96 13.97 0.15
C ALA A 42 -26.68 14.45 0.82
N ALA A 43 -26.78 15.49 1.66
CA ALA A 43 -25.67 15.96 2.47
C ALA A 43 -25.19 14.88 3.46
N GLY A 44 -26.12 14.08 4.01
CA GLY A 44 -25.77 12.92 4.83
C GLY A 44 -25.03 11.84 4.05
N ALA A 45 -25.51 11.48 2.85
CA ALA A 45 -24.84 10.51 1.99
C ALA A 45 -23.43 10.96 1.58
N PHE A 46 -23.24 12.26 1.30
CA PHE A 46 -21.92 12.83 1.03
C PHE A 46 -21.00 12.78 2.25
N ALA A 47 -21.51 13.14 3.43
CA ALA A 47 -20.73 13.06 4.66
C ALA A 47 -20.26 11.63 4.95
N THR A 48 -21.16 10.64 4.81
CA THR A 48 -20.80 9.21 4.93
C THR A 48 -19.75 8.81 3.89
N LEU A 49 -19.87 9.28 2.66
CA LEU A 49 -18.91 8.99 1.59
C LEU A 49 -17.52 9.57 1.88
N VAL A 50 -17.45 10.81 2.38
CA VAL A 50 -16.19 11.47 2.77
C VAL A 50 -15.55 10.78 3.99
N GLU A 51 -16.37 10.32 4.93
CA GLU A 51 -15.90 9.54 6.08
C GLU A 51 -15.31 8.19 5.64
N HIS A 52 -16.03 7.46 4.77
CA HIS A 52 -15.54 6.21 4.19
C HIS A 52 -14.25 6.40 3.40
N TYR A 53 -14.15 7.47 2.61
CA TYR A 53 -12.93 7.83 1.89
C TYR A 53 -11.75 8.05 2.83
N SER A 54 -11.95 8.81 3.90
CA SER A 54 -10.88 9.11 4.86
C SER A 54 -10.38 7.82 5.51
N ALA A 55 -11.29 6.88 5.79
CA ALA A 55 -10.94 5.56 6.29
C ALA A 55 -10.18 4.71 5.26
N ASP A 56 -10.63 4.68 4.00
CA ASP A 56 -9.98 3.92 2.93
C ASP A 56 -8.58 4.48 2.60
N ALA A 57 -8.43 5.81 2.56
CA ALA A 57 -7.15 6.49 2.36
C ALA A 57 -6.17 6.23 3.52
N LYS A 58 -6.68 6.14 4.76
CA LYS A 58 -5.86 5.74 5.91
C LYS A 58 -5.41 4.29 5.76
N LYS A 59 -6.33 3.37 5.47
CA LYS A 59 -6.02 1.95 5.29
C LYS A 59 -5.01 1.71 4.17
N LEU A 60 -5.08 2.52 3.10
CA LEU A 60 -4.09 2.53 2.02
C LEU A 60 -2.69 2.90 2.53
N ASN A 61 -2.58 4.03 3.25
CA ASN A 61 -1.30 4.47 3.78
C ASN A 61 -0.71 3.43 4.74
N ASP A 62 -1.54 2.91 5.65
CA ASP A 62 -1.13 1.87 6.61
C ASP A 62 -0.62 0.61 5.87
N SER A 63 -1.27 0.23 4.76
CA SER A 63 -0.86 -0.92 3.94
C SER A 63 0.44 -0.66 3.17
N LEU A 64 0.63 0.55 2.64
CA LEU A 64 1.88 0.94 1.97
C LEU A 64 3.06 0.96 2.95
N GLU A 65 2.84 1.42 4.17
CA GLU A 65 3.84 1.42 5.24
C GLU A 65 4.23 -0.02 5.61
N GLN A 66 3.26 -0.90 5.81
CA GLN A 66 3.52 -2.32 6.04
C GLN A 66 4.30 -2.97 4.89
N ILE A 67 3.98 -2.65 3.64
CA ILE A 67 4.72 -3.16 2.48
C ILE A 67 6.16 -2.65 2.50
N ALA A 68 6.39 -1.36 2.79
CA ALA A 68 7.72 -0.79 2.89
C ALA A 68 8.56 -1.46 4.00
N GLU A 69 7.94 -1.72 5.15
CA GLU A 69 8.56 -2.47 6.25
C GLU A 69 8.91 -3.90 5.84
N GLN A 70 7.97 -4.61 5.20
CA GLN A 70 8.17 -6.00 4.77
C GLN A 70 9.27 -6.12 3.70
N VAL A 71 9.34 -5.18 2.76
CA VAL A 71 10.41 -5.11 1.75
C VAL A 71 11.76 -4.86 2.43
N SER A 72 11.85 -3.86 3.32
CA SER A 72 13.07 -3.55 4.06
C SER A 72 13.56 -4.74 4.92
N ALA A 73 12.63 -5.43 5.59
CA ALA A 73 12.94 -6.65 6.35
C ALA A 73 13.47 -7.77 5.44
N THR A 74 12.85 -7.97 4.29
CA THR A 74 13.28 -8.97 3.30
C THR A 74 14.66 -8.64 2.73
N SER A 75 14.93 -7.38 2.39
CA SER A 75 16.25 -6.95 1.91
C SER A 75 17.36 -7.20 2.93
N LYS A 76 17.09 -6.94 4.22
CA LYS A 76 18.05 -7.21 5.31
C LYS A 76 18.29 -8.70 5.51
N GLU A 77 17.25 -9.52 5.44
CA GLU A 77 17.37 -10.97 5.59
C GLU A 77 18.19 -11.58 4.44
N TYR A 78 17.97 -11.13 3.20
CA TYR A 78 18.78 -11.54 2.05
C TYR A 78 20.26 -11.16 2.21
N ALA A 79 20.54 -9.91 2.59
CA ALA A 79 21.92 -9.46 2.82
C ALA A 79 22.62 -10.27 3.93
N ARG A 80 21.90 -10.56 5.01
CA ARG A 80 22.40 -11.39 6.11
C ARG A 80 22.70 -12.82 5.66
N GLN A 81 21.82 -13.44 4.87
CA GLN A 81 22.06 -14.78 4.33
C GLN A 81 23.27 -14.84 3.40
N GLU A 82 23.51 -13.81 2.58
CA GLU A 82 24.72 -13.73 1.76
C GLU A 82 25.99 -13.63 2.62
N GLU A 83 25.96 -12.85 3.70
CA GLU A 83 27.09 -12.73 4.64
C GLU A 83 27.39 -14.06 5.35
N GLU A 84 26.38 -14.73 5.88
CA GLU A 84 26.54 -16.04 6.55
C GLU A 84 27.05 -17.12 5.58
N SER A 85 26.60 -17.09 4.32
CA SER A 85 27.05 -18.03 3.28
C SER A 85 28.51 -17.78 2.86
N ASN A 86 28.91 -16.52 2.67
CA ASN A 86 30.31 -16.16 2.35
C ASN A 86 31.27 -16.52 3.48
N GLN A 87 30.86 -16.31 4.74
CA GLN A 87 31.64 -16.71 5.90
C GLN A 87 31.82 -18.22 5.96
N SER A 88 30.75 -18.98 5.72
CA SER A 88 30.78 -20.45 5.70
C SER A 88 31.70 -20.99 4.60
N ILE A 89 31.64 -20.42 3.39
CA ILE A 89 32.51 -20.82 2.27
C ILE A 89 33.97 -20.46 2.56
N SER A 90 34.24 -19.30 3.14
CA SER A 90 35.59 -18.88 3.54
C SER A 90 36.18 -19.85 4.57
N GLN A 91 35.37 -20.24 5.56
CA GLN A 91 35.75 -21.21 6.59
C GLN A 91 36.07 -22.59 6.00
N ILE A 92 35.24 -23.08 5.07
CA ILE A 92 35.45 -24.36 4.37
C ILE A 92 36.70 -24.30 3.49
N THR A 93 36.89 -23.20 2.76
CA THR A 93 38.05 -23.03 1.87
C THR A 93 39.35 -22.97 2.68
N GLN A 94 39.33 -22.34 3.87
CA GLN A 94 40.47 -22.33 4.79
C GLN A 94 40.76 -23.70 5.41
N THR A 95 39.73 -24.53 5.66
CA THR A 95 39.91 -25.88 6.22
C THR A 95 40.29 -26.92 5.18
N LEU A 96 39.90 -26.76 3.92
CA LEU A 96 40.29 -27.65 2.81
C LEU A 96 41.61 -27.26 2.13
N GLY A 97 42.09 -26.03 2.37
CA GLY A 97 43.37 -25.52 1.86
C GLY A 97 44.57 -25.73 2.80
N GLN A 98 44.38 -26.37 3.94
CA GLN A 98 45.41 -26.84 4.88
C GLN A 98 45.53 -28.36 4.78
#